data_AF-A0A955UXL9-F1
#
_entry.id   AF-A0A955UXL9-F1
#
_cell.length_a   1.000
_cell.length_b   1.000
_cell.length_c   1.000
_cell.angle_alpha   90.00
_cell.angle_beta   90.00
_cell.angle_gamma   90.00
#
_symmetry.space_group_name_H-M   'P 1'
#
loop_
_entity.id
_entity.type
_entity.pdbx_description
1 polymer ?
#
loop_
_entity_poly.entity_id
_entity_poly.type
_entity_poly.pdbx_seq_one_letter_code
_entity_poly.pdbx_strand_id
1 'polypeptide(L)'
;MRKLAVAVATAVLLLVLIAWLAGRGVFGHAEAPGAVAEARRPEAALAREARAQREAAAAAGVAQPRQILFGDLHVHSTFSRDAFMFSLPMLGGEGAHPPADACDFARFCSALDFWSINDHASNVSAGEWADTVDTIRQCNAVAGDGSDPDTVAFLGWEWTQVGLTPETHYGHKYVVLAGTGEGDVPPRPIAAVRELGGGPPVLARGAAALVAGGRMHDWAAMLAAAERREACPDDVPEAD
;
A
#
# COMPACT_ATOMS: atom_id res chain seq x y z
N MET A 1 27.87 39.85 -26.03
CA MET A 1 27.12 38.66 -26.48
C MET A 1 27.65 37.35 -25.88
N ARG A 2 28.94 37.01 -25.98
CA ARG A 2 29.50 35.73 -25.43
C ARG A 2 29.22 35.49 -23.94
N LYS A 3 29.44 36.50 -23.07
CA LYS A 3 29.19 36.37 -21.62
C LYS A 3 27.72 36.11 -21.30
N LEU A 4 26.81 36.78 -22.01
CA LEU A 4 25.36 36.58 -21.86
C LEU A 4 24.95 35.17 -22.33
N ALA A 5 25.47 34.71 -23.47
CA ALA A 5 25.20 33.36 -23.97
C ALA A 5 25.69 32.28 -22.99
N VAL A 6 26.88 32.44 -22.41
CA VAL A 6 27.40 31.52 -21.39
C VAL A 6 26.53 31.53 -20.13
N ALA A 7 26.10 32.71 -19.66
CA ALA A 7 25.23 32.82 -18.49
C ALA A 7 23.88 32.11 -18.71
N VAL A 8 23.24 32.34 -19.87
CA VAL A 8 21.98 31.69 -20.23
C VAL A 8 22.16 30.17 -20.34
N ALA A 9 23.20 29.70 -21.03
CA ALA A 9 23.47 28.27 -21.15
C ALA A 9 23.70 27.61 -19.77
N THR A 10 24.44 28.28 -18.88
CA THR A 10 24.67 27.80 -17.52
C THR A 10 23.36 27.71 -16.73
N ALA A 11 22.51 28.73 -16.81
CA ALA A 11 21.21 28.72 -16.15
C ALA A 11 20.31 27.57 -16.65
N VAL A 12 20.26 27.35 -17.97
CA VAL A 12 19.50 26.24 -18.56
C VAL A 12 20.02 24.89 -18.07
N LEU A 13 21.34 24.69 -18.05
CA LEU A 13 21.94 23.45 -17.54
C LEU A 13 21.61 23.20 -16.07
N LEU A 14 21.65 24.25 -15.23
CA LEU A 14 21.27 24.15 -13.83
C LEU A 14 19.79 23.79 -13.67
N LEU A 15 18.89 24.39 -14.45
CA LEU A 15 17.46 24.07 -14.43
C LEU A 15 17.21 22.61 -14.82
N VAL A 16 17.88 22.12 -15.88
CA VAL A 16 17.79 20.72 -16.31
C VAL A 16 18.33 19.79 -15.23
N LEU A 17 19.45 20.13 -14.58
CA LEU A 17 20.01 19.34 -13.48
C LEU A 17 19.06 19.28 -12.27
N ILE A 18 18.48 20.41 -11.87
CA ILE A 18 17.52 20.47 -10.75
C ILE A 18 16.27 19.65 -11.07
N ALA A 19 15.72 19.78 -12.28
CA ALA A 19 14.60 18.96 -12.73
C ALA A 19 14.97 17.47 -12.75
N TRP A 20 16.16 17.11 -13.21
CA TRP A 20 16.63 15.73 -13.17
C TRP A 20 16.73 15.20 -11.73
N LEU A 21 17.34 15.95 -10.81
CA LEU A 21 17.44 15.58 -9.39
C LEU A 21 16.06 15.42 -8.74
N ALA A 22 15.14 16.35 -9.01
CA ALA A 22 13.76 16.25 -8.55
C ALA A 22 13.06 15.00 -9.09
N GLY A 23 13.23 14.70 -10.38
CA GLY A 23 12.68 13.51 -11.02
C GLY A 23 13.29 12.19 -10.52
N ARG A 24 14.52 12.24 -9.99
CA ARG A 24 15.17 11.11 -9.31
C ARG A 24 14.72 10.96 -7.85
N GLY A 25 13.84 11.84 -7.37
CA GLY A 25 13.26 11.77 -6.04
C GLY A 25 14.14 12.35 -4.94
N VAL A 26 15.19 13.11 -5.27
CA VAL A 26 16.17 13.62 -4.28
C VAL A 26 15.52 14.52 -3.21
N PHE A 27 14.40 15.16 -3.53
CA PHE A 27 13.70 16.08 -2.64
C PHE A 27 12.46 15.47 -1.98
N GLY A 28 12.16 14.19 -2.23
CA GLY A 28 11.02 13.50 -1.65
C GLY A 28 11.39 12.63 -0.46
N HIS A 29 10.40 12.23 0.31
CA HIS A 29 10.51 11.36 1.48
C HIS A 29 9.70 10.07 1.26
N ALA A 30 10.13 8.99 1.90
CA ALA A 30 9.34 7.77 1.97
C ALA A 30 8.12 8.01 2.88
N GLU A 31 7.01 7.34 2.58
CA GLU A 31 5.84 7.34 3.46
C GLU A 31 6.17 6.59 4.76
N ALA A 32 5.66 7.10 5.88
CA ALA A 32 5.75 6.39 7.14
C ALA A 32 4.54 5.44 7.29
N PRO A 33 4.65 4.34 8.05
CA PRO A 33 3.54 3.41 8.26
C PRO A 33 2.36 3.98 9.07
N GLY A 34 2.54 5.15 9.69
CA GLY A 34 1.61 5.69 10.67
C GLY A 34 1.75 5.03 12.03
N ALA A 35 0.76 5.20 12.90
CA ALA A 35 0.71 4.59 14.22
C ALA A 35 -0.68 3.99 14.46
N VAL A 36 -0.73 2.70 14.75
CA VAL A 36 -1.99 2.00 15.04
C VAL A 36 -2.56 2.51 16.37
N ALA A 37 -3.86 2.78 16.43
CA ALA A 37 -4.49 3.16 17.68
C ALA A 37 -4.45 2.01 18.70
N GLU A 38 -3.89 2.31 19.88
CA GLU A 38 -3.73 1.36 20.98
C GLU A 38 -5.05 0.88 21.58
N ALA A 39 -6.14 1.63 21.38
CA ALA A 39 -7.45 1.28 21.92
C ALA A 39 -8.05 0.08 21.17
N ARG A 40 -8.77 -0.78 21.89
CA ARG A 40 -9.67 -1.79 21.30
C ARG A 40 -11.02 -1.18 20.97
N ARG A 41 -11.76 -1.76 20.01
CA ARG A 41 -13.20 -1.49 19.89
C ARG A 41 -13.91 -1.73 21.23
N PRO A 42 -14.87 -0.87 21.63
CA PRO A 42 -15.55 -1.01 22.90
C PRO A 42 -16.25 -2.37 23.04
N GLU A 43 -16.03 -3.09 24.13
CA GLU A 43 -16.65 -4.42 24.39
C GLU A 43 -18.17 -4.37 24.30
N ALA A 44 -18.79 -3.27 24.72
CA ALA A 44 -20.23 -3.06 24.61
C ALA A 44 -20.74 -3.02 23.15
N ALA A 45 -19.91 -2.56 22.20
CA ALA A 45 -20.23 -2.59 20.78
C ALA A 45 -20.15 -4.03 20.23
N LEU A 46 -19.06 -4.74 20.53
CA LEU A 46 -18.88 -6.14 20.14
C LEU A 46 -19.99 -7.05 20.69
N ALA A 47 -20.34 -6.89 21.97
CA ALA A 47 -21.42 -7.64 22.61
C ALA A 47 -22.80 -7.36 22.00
N ARG A 48 -23.03 -6.11 21.55
CA ARG A 48 -24.27 -5.71 20.86
C ARG A 48 -24.37 -6.37 19.49
N GLU A 49 -23.28 -6.39 18.72
CA GLU A 49 -23.23 -7.05 17.40
C GLU A 49 -23.45 -8.56 17.52
N ALA A 50 -22.74 -9.22 18.45
CA ALA A 50 -22.93 -10.64 18.70
C ALA A 50 -24.36 -10.98 19.15
N ARG A 51 -24.99 -10.11 19.94
CA ARG A 51 -26.41 -10.25 20.31
C ARG A 51 -27.32 -10.10 19.10
N ALA A 52 -27.11 -9.08 18.27
CA ALA A 52 -27.90 -8.84 17.07
C ALA A 52 -27.83 -10.03 16.09
N GLN A 53 -26.65 -10.62 15.88
CA GLN A 53 -26.51 -11.82 15.05
C GLN A 53 -27.31 -13.01 15.61
N ARG A 54 -27.26 -13.26 16.93
CA ARG A 54 -28.03 -14.34 17.57
C ARG A 54 -29.54 -14.12 17.46
N GLU A 55 -29.99 -12.89 17.68
CA GLU A 55 -31.40 -12.51 17.56
C GLU A 55 -31.90 -12.66 16.11
N ALA A 56 -31.11 -12.23 15.13
CA ALA A 56 -31.41 -12.40 13.72
C ALA A 56 -31.48 -13.88 13.30
N ALA A 57 -30.54 -14.71 13.77
CA ALA A 57 -30.54 -16.14 13.48
C ALA A 57 -31.76 -16.84 14.10
N ALA A 58 -32.16 -16.45 15.32
CA ALA A 58 -33.38 -16.96 15.95
C ALA A 58 -34.65 -16.55 15.19
N ALA A 59 -34.73 -15.28 14.77
CA ALA A 59 -35.85 -14.77 13.98
C ALA A 59 -35.98 -15.47 12.60
N ALA A 60 -34.85 -15.83 12.00
CA ALA A 60 -34.79 -16.59 10.75
C ALA A 60 -35.01 -18.11 10.92
N GLY A 61 -35.21 -18.61 12.14
CA GLY A 61 -35.45 -20.04 12.41
C GLY A 61 -34.23 -20.94 12.20
N VAL A 62 -33.01 -20.40 12.34
CA VAL A 62 -31.77 -21.15 12.14
C VAL A 62 -31.53 -22.09 13.33
N ALA A 63 -31.64 -23.41 13.10
CA ALA A 63 -31.53 -24.43 14.16
C ALA A 63 -30.11 -24.55 14.78
N GLN A 64 -29.07 -24.28 13.99
CA GLN A 64 -27.67 -24.29 14.43
C GLN A 64 -26.96 -23.02 13.93
N PRO A 65 -27.08 -21.90 14.66
CA PRO A 65 -26.50 -20.64 14.23
C PRO A 65 -24.97 -20.73 14.17
N ARG A 66 -24.40 -20.27 13.05
CA ARG A 66 -22.96 -20.04 12.88
C ARG A 66 -22.67 -18.55 13.03
N GLN A 67 -21.42 -18.22 13.34
CA GLN A 67 -20.95 -16.84 13.26
C GLN A 67 -20.84 -16.42 11.79
N ILE A 68 -21.34 -15.22 11.48
CA ILE A 68 -21.16 -14.59 10.18
C ILE A 68 -20.09 -13.52 10.36
N LEU A 69 -19.08 -13.54 9.51
CA LEU A 69 -17.99 -12.57 9.52
C LEU A 69 -18.02 -11.77 8.21
N PHE A 70 -17.84 -10.46 8.33
CA PHE A 70 -17.74 -9.52 7.22
C PHE A 70 -16.34 -8.94 7.17
N GLY A 71 -15.73 -8.96 5.99
CA GLY A 71 -14.38 -8.49 5.83
C GLY A 71 -14.06 -8.00 4.43
N ASP A 72 -12.87 -7.42 4.30
CA ASP A 72 -12.36 -6.85 3.06
C ASP A 72 -10.96 -7.41 2.75
N LEU A 73 -10.85 -8.19 1.68
CA LEU A 73 -9.60 -8.85 1.31
C LEU A 73 -8.81 -8.09 0.23
N HIS A 74 -9.11 -6.81 0.00
CA HIS A 74 -8.42 -6.01 -0.99
C HIS A 74 -8.30 -4.55 -0.58
N VAL A 75 -7.38 -4.25 0.32
CA VAL A 75 -7.13 -2.89 0.83
C VAL A 75 -5.79 -2.35 0.36
N HIS A 76 -5.77 -1.10 -0.12
CA HIS A 76 -4.56 -0.38 -0.49
C HIS A 76 -4.32 0.76 0.49
N SER A 77 -3.05 0.98 0.85
CA SER A 77 -2.55 2.12 1.60
C SER A 77 -1.73 3.02 0.68
N THR A 78 -1.29 4.19 1.17
CA THR A 78 -0.38 5.05 0.41
C THR A 78 1.03 4.47 0.21
N PHE A 79 1.31 3.26 0.68
CA PHE A 79 2.47 2.50 0.20
C PHE A 79 2.24 1.96 -1.21
N SER A 80 0.99 1.78 -1.66
CA SER A 80 0.67 1.41 -3.05
C SER A 80 0.67 2.61 -3.99
N ARG A 81 1.09 2.37 -5.24
CA ARG A 81 1.27 3.40 -6.28
C ARG A 81 -0.04 4.11 -6.63
N ASP A 82 -1.12 3.36 -6.74
CA ASP A 82 -2.44 3.85 -7.12
C ASP A 82 -3.06 4.71 -6.01
N ALA A 83 -3.06 4.22 -4.78
CA ALA A 83 -3.53 4.95 -3.60
C ALA A 83 -2.68 6.20 -3.35
N PHE A 84 -1.35 6.12 -3.50
CA PHE A 84 -0.50 7.31 -3.45
C PHE A 84 -0.90 8.32 -4.53
N MET A 85 -1.10 7.89 -5.78
CA MET A 85 -1.51 8.78 -6.85
C MET A 85 -2.82 9.51 -6.50
N PHE A 86 -3.83 8.80 -6.00
CA PHE A 86 -5.10 9.41 -5.58
C PHE A 86 -4.99 10.28 -4.32
N SER A 87 -3.94 10.12 -3.51
CA SER A 87 -3.63 11.02 -2.39
C SER A 87 -3.09 12.40 -2.79
N LEU A 88 -2.79 12.61 -4.08
CA LEU A 88 -2.18 13.85 -4.55
C LEU A 88 -3.19 15.01 -4.53
N PRO A 89 -2.81 16.21 -4.05
CA PRO A 89 -3.70 17.37 -4.04
C PRO A 89 -4.26 17.75 -5.42
N MET A 90 -3.50 17.52 -6.50
CA MET A 90 -3.96 17.81 -7.87
C MET A 90 -5.09 16.90 -8.34
N LEU A 91 -5.29 15.75 -7.69
CA LEU A 91 -6.42 14.85 -7.92
C LEU A 91 -7.52 15.01 -6.87
N GLY A 92 -7.43 16.04 -6.02
CA GLY A 92 -8.36 16.27 -4.91
C GLY A 92 -8.17 15.32 -3.72
N GLY A 93 -7.01 14.65 -3.63
CA GLY A 93 -6.69 13.75 -2.54
C GLY A 93 -6.52 14.45 -1.20
N GLU A 94 -6.87 13.75 -0.12
CA GLU A 94 -6.83 14.27 1.26
C GLU A 94 -5.45 14.15 1.93
N GLY A 95 -4.53 13.38 1.32
CA GLY A 95 -3.19 13.16 1.83
C GLY A 95 -2.91 11.69 2.10
N ALA A 96 -1.89 11.43 2.94
CA ALA A 96 -1.43 10.08 3.24
C ALA A 96 -2.50 9.26 3.97
N HIS A 97 -2.64 7.99 3.60
CA HIS A 97 -3.43 6.97 4.28
C HIS A 97 -2.56 5.72 4.43
N PRO A 98 -1.64 5.73 5.41
CA PRO A 98 -0.64 4.66 5.56
C PRO A 98 -1.27 3.36 6.10
N PRO A 99 -0.52 2.25 6.14
CA PRO A 99 -1.04 0.96 6.64
C PRO A 99 -1.73 1.02 8.01
N ALA A 100 -1.30 1.88 8.93
CA ALA A 100 -1.94 2.03 10.23
C ALA A 100 -3.37 2.62 10.11
N ASP A 101 -3.59 3.58 9.21
CA ASP A 101 -4.93 4.13 8.94
C ASP A 101 -5.86 3.04 8.41
N ALA A 102 -5.36 2.12 7.59
CA ALA A 102 -6.16 0.98 7.10
C ALA A 102 -6.61 0.07 8.26
N CYS A 103 -5.73 -0.22 9.21
CA CYS A 103 -6.09 -0.96 10.43
C CYS A 103 -7.17 -0.24 11.23
N ASP A 104 -6.96 1.04 11.53
CA ASP A 104 -7.88 1.80 12.37
C ASP A 104 -9.22 2.04 11.67
N PHE A 105 -9.23 2.27 10.36
CA PHE A 105 -10.46 2.39 9.58
C PHE A 105 -11.24 1.07 9.56
N ALA A 106 -10.57 -0.07 9.34
CA ALA A 106 -11.19 -1.40 9.40
C ALA A 106 -11.84 -1.64 10.78
N ARG A 107 -11.15 -1.28 11.86
CA ARG A 107 -11.62 -1.49 13.25
C ARG A 107 -12.75 -0.54 13.63
N PHE A 108 -12.56 0.76 13.48
CA PHE A 108 -13.46 1.74 14.09
C PHE A 108 -14.53 2.27 13.14
N CYS A 109 -14.23 2.40 11.84
CA CYS A 109 -15.12 3.01 10.88
C CYS A 109 -15.99 1.98 10.16
N SER A 110 -15.36 0.92 9.64
CA SER A 110 -16.05 -0.15 8.91
C SER A 110 -16.51 -1.30 9.81
N ALA A 111 -15.94 -1.41 11.02
CA ALA A 111 -16.21 -2.47 11.98
C ALA A 111 -16.08 -3.88 11.35
N LEU A 112 -15.02 -4.10 10.57
CA LEU A 112 -14.75 -5.36 9.89
C LEU A 112 -14.27 -6.44 10.86
N ASP A 113 -14.78 -7.65 10.68
CA ASP A 113 -14.32 -8.84 11.41
C ASP A 113 -12.95 -9.30 10.93
N PHE A 114 -12.63 -9.09 9.65
CA PHE A 114 -11.31 -9.35 9.10
C PHE A 114 -10.99 -8.46 7.89
N TRP A 115 -9.71 -8.27 7.59
CA TRP A 115 -9.28 -7.55 6.39
C TRP A 115 -7.89 -7.98 5.94
N SER A 116 -7.49 -7.66 4.71
CA SER A 116 -6.14 -7.92 4.18
C SER A 116 -5.54 -6.65 3.57
N ILE A 117 -4.28 -6.37 3.90
CA ILE A 117 -3.48 -5.36 3.18
C ILE A 117 -2.97 -5.98 1.87
N ASN A 118 -3.17 -5.27 0.77
CA ASN A 118 -2.89 -5.78 -0.58
C ASN A 118 -2.30 -4.69 -1.49
N ASP A 119 -1.36 -3.90 -0.97
CA ASP A 119 -0.61 -2.94 -1.79
C ASP A 119 0.05 -3.62 -3.01
N HIS A 120 0.17 -2.89 -4.12
CA HIS A 120 0.79 -3.40 -5.35
C HIS A 120 2.25 -3.79 -5.11
N ALA A 121 2.57 -5.09 -5.29
CA ALA A 121 3.91 -5.62 -5.07
C ALA A 121 5.00 -4.92 -5.90
N SER A 122 4.64 -4.39 -7.07
CA SER A 122 5.59 -3.74 -7.98
C SER A 122 6.18 -2.44 -7.43
N ASN A 123 5.56 -1.82 -6.42
CA ASN A 123 6.02 -0.54 -5.88
C ASN A 123 6.21 -0.49 -4.36
N VAL A 124 6.00 -1.58 -3.61
CA VAL A 124 6.33 -1.68 -2.16
C VAL A 124 7.79 -2.08 -1.94
N SER A 125 8.59 -1.23 -1.31
CA SER A 125 10.03 -1.47 -1.09
C SER A 125 10.24 -2.49 0.03
N ALA A 126 11.46 -3.01 0.19
CA ALA A 126 11.74 -3.94 1.29
C ALA A 126 11.53 -3.28 2.68
N GLY A 127 11.82 -1.97 2.80
CA GLY A 127 11.54 -1.21 4.02
C GLY A 127 10.05 -1.03 4.27
N GLU A 128 9.31 -0.54 3.26
CA GLU A 128 7.84 -0.41 3.34
C GLU A 128 7.17 -1.77 3.59
N TRP A 129 7.70 -2.86 3.04
CA TRP A 129 7.19 -4.20 3.34
C TRP A 129 7.40 -4.59 4.79
N ALA A 130 8.59 -4.37 5.35
CA ALA A 130 8.84 -4.61 6.77
C ALA A 130 7.90 -3.77 7.65
N ASP A 131 7.70 -2.51 7.29
CA ASP A 131 6.76 -1.60 7.96
C ASP A 131 5.31 -2.09 7.86
N THR A 132 4.89 -2.65 6.73
CA THR A 132 3.57 -3.29 6.55
C THR A 132 3.44 -4.53 7.44
N VAL A 133 4.45 -5.41 7.47
CA VAL A 133 4.46 -6.60 8.31
C VAL A 133 4.31 -6.22 9.78
N ASP A 134 5.08 -5.23 10.23
CA ASP A 134 5.04 -4.77 11.62
C ASP A 134 3.71 -4.08 11.95
N THR A 135 3.15 -3.31 11.02
CA THR A 135 1.80 -2.73 11.19
C THR A 135 0.73 -3.80 11.32
N ILE A 136 0.75 -4.86 10.51
CA ILE A 136 -0.22 -5.96 10.60
C ILE A 136 -0.09 -6.69 11.95
N ARG A 137 1.14 -6.93 12.41
CA ARG A 137 1.39 -7.52 13.74
C ARG A 137 0.86 -6.62 14.86
N GLN A 138 1.13 -5.31 14.80
CA GLN A 138 0.62 -4.35 15.78
C GLN A 138 -0.91 -4.30 15.79
N CYS A 139 -1.53 -4.27 14.61
CA CYS A 139 -2.99 -4.28 14.45
C CYS A 139 -3.63 -5.49 15.13
N ASN A 140 -3.10 -6.69 14.88
CA ASN A 140 -3.57 -7.91 15.53
C ASN A 140 -3.30 -7.93 17.04
N ALA A 141 -2.18 -7.37 17.50
CA ALA A 141 -1.86 -7.31 18.93
C ALA A 141 -2.86 -6.42 19.71
N VAL A 142 -3.28 -5.29 19.14
CA VAL A 142 -4.25 -4.38 19.80
C VAL A 142 -5.70 -4.84 19.64
N ALA A 143 -5.99 -5.72 18.66
CA ALA A 143 -7.32 -6.27 18.42
C ALA A 143 -7.81 -7.19 19.56
N GLY A 144 -6.90 -7.66 20.40
CA GLY A 144 -7.15 -8.47 21.59
C GLY A 144 -6.75 -9.93 21.42
N ASP A 145 -6.23 -10.52 22.49
CA ASP A 145 -5.78 -11.92 22.51
C ASP A 145 -6.94 -12.93 22.53
N GLY A 146 -6.71 -14.11 21.95
CA GLY A 146 -7.59 -15.27 22.08
C GLY A 146 -8.41 -15.60 20.83
N SER A 147 -9.52 -16.30 21.01
CA SER A 147 -10.35 -16.80 19.91
C SER A 147 -11.37 -15.80 19.35
N ASP A 148 -11.41 -14.58 19.88
CA ASP A 148 -12.42 -13.55 19.55
C ASP A 148 -11.80 -12.13 19.56
N PRO A 149 -10.85 -11.84 18.64
CA PRO A 149 -10.30 -10.49 18.46
C PRO A 149 -11.36 -9.57 17.86
N ASP A 150 -11.19 -8.25 18.00
CA ASP A 150 -12.15 -7.27 17.44
C ASP A 150 -12.07 -7.11 15.91
N THR A 151 -10.95 -7.54 15.32
CA THR A 151 -10.70 -7.71 13.89
C THR A 151 -9.52 -8.69 13.70
N VAL A 152 -9.40 -9.28 12.52
CA VAL A 152 -8.20 -10.02 12.08
C VAL A 152 -7.59 -9.34 10.86
N ALA A 153 -6.35 -8.86 10.99
CA ALA A 153 -5.59 -8.29 9.90
C ALA A 153 -4.70 -9.36 9.23
N PHE A 154 -4.91 -9.59 7.94
CA PHE A 154 -4.08 -10.49 7.14
C PHE A 154 -2.99 -9.71 6.40
N LEU A 155 -1.80 -10.29 6.40
CA LEU A 155 -0.68 -9.80 5.60
C LEU A 155 -0.81 -10.32 4.17
N GLY A 156 -0.60 -9.45 3.19
CA GLY A 156 -0.71 -9.80 1.79
C GLY A 156 -0.12 -8.76 0.87
N TRP A 157 -0.27 -9.00 -0.43
CA TRP A 157 0.01 -8.03 -1.48
C TRP A 157 -0.89 -8.30 -2.69
N GLU A 158 -0.99 -7.32 -3.58
CA GLU A 158 -1.56 -7.54 -4.90
C GLU A 158 -0.43 -7.87 -5.88
N TRP A 159 -0.49 -9.06 -6.47
CA TRP A 159 0.28 -9.40 -7.66
C TRP A 159 -0.47 -8.85 -8.88
N THR A 160 0.11 -7.85 -9.51
CA THR A 160 -0.55 -7.06 -10.54
C THR A 160 0.17 -7.26 -11.86
N GLN A 161 -0.50 -7.91 -12.81
CA GLN A 161 0.04 -8.17 -14.12
C GLN A 161 -0.87 -7.63 -15.21
N VAL A 162 -0.25 -6.99 -16.20
CA VAL A 162 -0.99 -6.46 -17.35
C VAL A 162 -0.33 -6.85 -18.66
N GLY A 163 -1.05 -7.65 -19.45
CA GLY A 163 -0.74 -7.94 -20.86
C GLY A 163 -1.27 -6.89 -21.83
N LEU A 164 -0.64 -6.80 -23.01
CA LEU A 164 -1.15 -5.98 -24.13
C LEU A 164 -2.22 -6.71 -24.95
N THR A 165 -2.31 -8.02 -24.79
CA THR A 165 -3.29 -8.88 -25.45
C THR A 165 -3.96 -9.79 -24.40
N PRO A 166 -5.17 -10.31 -24.66
CA PRO A 166 -5.81 -11.25 -23.74
C PRO A 166 -4.95 -12.46 -23.38
N GLU A 167 -4.17 -12.98 -24.34
CA GLU A 167 -3.33 -14.17 -24.15
C GLU A 167 -2.13 -13.92 -23.22
N THR A 168 -1.75 -12.66 -23.05
CA THR A 168 -0.62 -12.24 -22.21
C THR A 168 -1.08 -11.50 -20.95
N HIS A 169 -2.39 -11.39 -20.72
CA HIS A 169 -2.99 -10.69 -19.59
C HIS A 169 -3.52 -11.69 -18.55
N TYR A 170 -2.74 -11.88 -17.49
CA TYR A 170 -3.04 -12.78 -16.38
C TYR A 170 -3.86 -12.11 -15.26
N GLY A 171 -4.10 -10.82 -15.38
CA GLY A 171 -4.87 -10.03 -14.44
C GLY A 171 -4.16 -9.85 -13.10
N HIS A 172 -4.96 -9.48 -12.11
CA HIS A 172 -4.48 -9.16 -10.78
C HIS A 172 -4.91 -10.26 -9.81
N LYS A 173 -4.06 -10.58 -8.83
CA LYS A 173 -4.28 -11.64 -7.85
C LYS A 173 -3.90 -11.15 -6.46
N TYR A 174 -4.78 -11.36 -5.49
CA TYR A 174 -4.46 -11.10 -4.09
C TYR A 174 -3.76 -12.31 -3.50
N VAL A 175 -2.58 -12.09 -2.94
CA VAL A 175 -1.88 -13.08 -2.11
C VAL A 175 -2.16 -12.72 -0.67
N VAL A 176 -2.72 -13.67 0.08
CA VAL A 176 -3.00 -13.55 1.51
C VAL A 176 -2.18 -14.61 2.22
N LEU A 177 -1.32 -14.18 3.14
CA LEU A 177 -0.44 -15.09 3.88
C LEU A 177 -1.16 -15.68 5.10
N ALA A 178 -0.89 -16.96 5.36
CA ALA A 178 -1.48 -17.67 6.49
C ALA A 178 -0.94 -17.22 7.85
N GLY A 179 0.19 -16.51 7.88
CA GLY A 179 0.81 -16.04 9.11
C GLY A 179 1.86 -14.95 8.86
N THR A 180 2.33 -14.38 9.95
CA THR A 180 3.33 -13.30 9.96
C THR A 180 4.57 -13.67 10.80
N GLY A 181 4.81 -14.96 11.00
CA GLY A 181 5.96 -15.47 11.77
C GLY A 181 7.31 -15.09 11.16
N GLU A 182 8.33 -14.99 11.99
CA GLU A 182 9.71 -14.82 11.49
C GLU A 182 10.11 -16.01 10.63
N GLY A 183 10.62 -15.76 9.42
CA GLY A 183 10.98 -16.80 8.46
C GLY A 183 9.82 -17.32 7.60
N ASP A 184 8.56 -17.06 7.98
CA ASP A 184 7.37 -17.45 7.21
C ASP A 184 6.96 -16.39 6.17
N VAL A 185 7.52 -15.19 6.28
CA VAL A 185 7.22 -14.03 5.43
C VAL A 185 8.40 -13.77 4.47
N PRO A 186 8.17 -13.62 3.16
CA PRO A 186 9.25 -13.29 2.23
C PRO A 186 9.86 -11.91 2.57
N PRO A 187 11.14 -11.65 2.23
CA PRO A 187 11.79 -10.38 2.54
C PRO A 187 11.21 -9.18 1.76
N ARG A 188 10.42 -9.44 0.71
CA ARG A 188 9.66 -8.46 -0.06
C ARG A 188 8.53 -9.15 -0.83
N PRO A 189 7.48 -8.43 -1.25
CA PRO A 189 6.45 -8.96 -2.14
C PRO A 189 7.03 -9.42 -3.49
N ILE A 190 6.44 -10.48 -4.04
CA ILE A 190 6.79 -10.98 -5.38
C ILE A 190 5.89 -10.25 -6.39
N ALA A 191 6.50 -9.42 -7.24
CA ALA A 191 5.80 -8.65 -8.26
C ALA A 191 5.79 -9.38 -9.61
N ALA A 192 4.85 -9.01 -10.48
CA ALA A 192 4.89 -9.43 -11.88
C ALA A 192 6.01 -8.69 -12.64
N VAL A 193 6.56 -9.34 -13.68
CA VAL A 193 7.63 -8.75 -14.54
C VAL A 193 7.13 -7.52 -15.30
N ARG A 194 5.83 -7.43 -15.60
CA ARG A 194 5.25 -6.37 -16.42
C ARG A 194 3.94 -5.85 -15.84
N GLU A 195 4.01 -4.61 -15.39
CA GLU A 195 2.84 -3.75 -15.27
C GLU A 195 2.81 -2.75 -16.42
N LEU A 196 1.63 -2.50 -16.97
CA LEU A 196 1.43 -1.44 -17.94
C LEU A 196 1.49 -0.09 -17.22
N GLY A 197 2.58 0.64 -17.43
CA GLY A 197 2.72 2.02 -16.98
C GLY A 197 4.14 2.33 -16.54
N GLY A 198 5.04 2.55 -17.50
CA GLY A 198 6.26 3.28 -17.18
C GLY A 198 5.87 4.64 -16.61
N GLY A 199 6.48 5.05 -15.50
CA GLY A 199 6.27 6.38 -14.96
C GLY A 199 6.66 7.46 -15.98
N PRO A 200 6.19 8.71 -15.82
CA PRO A 200 6.57 9.80 -16.72
C PRO A 200 8.10 9.92 -16.80
N PRO A 201 8.66 10.33 -17.96
CA PRO A 201 10.09 10.52 -18.12
C PRO A 201 10.68 11.39 -17.01
N VAL A 202 11.92 11.09 -16.57
CA VAL A 202 12.53 11.69 -15.38
C VAL A 202 12.46 13.23 -15.34
N LEU A 203 12.69 13.91 -16.48
CA LEU A 203 12.61 15.37 -16.53
C LEU A 203 11.18 15.90 -16.42
N ALA A 204 10.20 15.20 -17.01
CA ALA A 204 8.79 15.57 -16.90
C ALA A 204 8.28 15.37 -15.46
N ARG A 205 8.66 14.25 -14.85
CA ARG A 205 8.40 13.97 -13.43
C ARG A 205 8.99 15.04 -12.52
N GLY A 206 10.24 15.40 -12.75
CA GLY A 206 10.93 16.42 -11.96
C GLY A 206 10.37 17.82 -12.14
N ALA A 207 10.02 18.20 -13.37
CA ALA A 207 9.32 19.46 -13.61
C ALA A 207 7.96 19.50 -12.88
N ALA A 208 7.17 18.43 -12.97
CA ALA A 208 5.91 18.32 -12.23
C ALA A 208 6.12 18.44 -10.71
N ALA A 209 7.14 17.76 -10.16
CA ALA A 209 7.48 17.83 -8.75
C ALA A 209 7.89 19.25 -8.31
N LEU A 210 8.71 19.96 -9.10
CA LEU A 210 9.12 21.33 -8.80
C LEU A 210 7.97 22.35 -8.89
N VAL A 211 7.00 22.13 -9.77
CA VAL A 211 5.84 23.02 -9.94
C VAL A 211 4.79 22.78 -8.86
N ALA A 212 4.49 21.52 -8.56
CA ALA A 212 3.42 21.16 -7.62
C ALA A 212 3.89 21.08 -6.16
N GLY A 213 5.18 20.81 -5.92
CA GLY A 213 5.76 20.71 -4.58
C GLY A 213 5.15 19.60 -3.71
N GLY A 214 5.49 19.62 -2.42
CA GLY A 214 4.90 18.73 -1.41
C GLY A 214 4.94 17.25 -1.81
N ARG A 215 3.77 16.58 -1.73
CA ARG A 215 3.60 15.15 -2.05
C ARG A 215 4.01 14.77 -3.47
N MET A 216 4.17 15.72 -4.40
CA MET A 216 4.73 15.40 -5.72
C MET A 216 6.23 15.12 -5.72
N HIS A 217 6.97 15.64 -4.74
CA HIS A 217 8.35 15.21 -4.51
C HIS A 217 8.40 13.78 -4.00
N ASP A 218 7.50 13.43 -3.07
CA ASP A 218 7.38 12.09 -2.50
C ASP A 218 6.93 11.08 -3.57
N TRP A 219 5.98 11.45 -4.44
CA TRP A 219 5.62 10.67 -5.63
C TRP A 219 6.80 10.41 -6.55
N ALA A 220 7.62 11.44 -6.80
CA ALA A 220 8.82 11.29 -7.62
C ALA A 220 9.83 10.33 -6.97
N ALA A 221 9.95 10.36 -5.64
CA ALA A 221 10.76 9.43 -4.86
C ALA A 221 10.24 7.99 -4.94
N MET A 222 8.93 7.76 -4.77
CA MET A 222 8.30 6.44 -4.93
C MET A 222 8.57 5.86 -6.32
N LEU A 223 8.30 6.62 -7.39
CA LEU A 223 8.53 6.14 -8.75
C LEU A 223 10.02 5.87 -9.02
N ALA A 224 10.91 6.74 -8.54
CA ALA A 224 12.35 6.54 -8.70
C ALA A 224 12.87 5.33 -7.90
N ALA A 225 12.26 5.00 -6.76
CA ALA A 225 12.57 3.82 -5.96
C ALA A 225 12.09 2.54 -6.64
N ALA A 226 10.89 2.55 -7.24
CA ALA A 226 10.37 1.42 -8.01
C ALA A 226 11.28 1.09 -9.22
N GLU A 227 11.78 2.10 -9.93
CA GLU A 227 12.69 1.94 -11.08
C GLU A 227 14.06 1.32 -10.72
N ARG A 228 14.50 1.45 -9.46
CA ARG A 228 15.80 0.93 -9.00
C ARG A 228 15.73 -0.52 -8.54
N ARG A 229 14.55 -1.15 -8.59
CA ARG A 229 14.40 -2.53 -8.09
C ARG A 229 15.02 -3.51 -9.04
N GLU A 230 15.84 -4.38 -8.47
CA GLU A 230 16.39 -5.51 -9.18
C GLU A 230 15.29 -6.55 -9.41
N ALA A 231 15.22 -7.05 -10.64
CA ALA A 231 14.40 -8.21 -10.95
C ALA A 231 14.90 -9.42 -10.13
N CYS A 232 13.99 -10.32 -9.78
CA CYS A 232 14.41 -11.62 -9.28
C CYS A 232 15.28 -12.31 -10.36
N PRO A 233 16.37 -13.00 -9.99
CA PRO A 233 17.11 -13.83 -10.93
C PRO A 233 16.18 -14.85 -11.61
N ASP A 234 16.39 -15.11 -12.90
CA ASP A 234 15.58 -16.04 -13.69
C ASP A 234 15.75 -17.52 -13.23
N ASP A 235 16.74 -17.79 -12.37
CA ASP A 235 17.16 -19.12 -11.93
C ASP A 235 16.90 -19.41 -10.44
N VAL A 236 16.05 -18.63 -9.78
CA VAL A 236 15.60 -18.96 -8.41
C VAL A 236 14.63 -20.16 -8.48
N PRO A 237 14.93 -21.30 -7.85
CA PRO A 237 13.99 -22.42 -7.78
C PRO A 237 12.70 -21.96 -7.11
N GLU A 238 11.56 -22.16 -7.77
CA GLU A 238 10.27 -22.09 -7.08
C GLU A 238 10.28 -23.19 -6.01
N ALA A 239 9.98 -22.83 -4.76
CA ALA A 239 9.82 -23.84 -3.72
C ALA A 239 8.58 -24.68 -4.07
N ASP A 240 8.78 -25.95 -4.40
CA ASP A 240 7.72 -26.94 -4.61
C ASP A 240 6.79 -27.08 -3.38
#